data_AF-A0A9P7AYQ2-F1
#
_entry.id   AF-A0A9P7AYQ2-F1
#
_cell.length_a   1.000
_cell.length_b   1.000
_cell.length_c   1.000
_cell.angle_alpha   90.00
_cell.angle_beta   90.00
_cell.angle_gamma   90.00
#
_symmetry.space_group_name_H-M   'P 1'
#
loop_
_entity.id
_entity.type
_entity.pdbx_description
1 polymer ?
#
loop_
_entity_poly.entity_id
_entity_poly.type
_entity_poly.pdbx_seq_one_letter_code
_entity_poly.pdbx_strand_id
1 'polypeptide(L)'
;MTGRYLDSDFQRFEKSICEIHKISKTDLITIHIQQPEESFFATYQLTDDDKSIRIADFDDHRVFAVASLFKPLIATGLALIIEKLSISPEEKHQRFHCLKEAWGKSFTLIFNSLEPKFRIKRLEGDPHVKQLLCHFRGVYNMNHILLAPDGSPLLSEEDFLAVVSQFTKDTRTKHDRGAWVSYSNSNFILLALLIEAVSKMSIQEFLKEYVFVPLEMNHTCTTIDELHGLPDGLLAKPHAVSGSGLRTTISLDRHPYLANTVEFALAGGYTTAGDYGRFQRALIRGFYEPGSSLLDHKVSKFLVEILSEVVEEQPNGYAACGFLTMLHEPWAGSHSLNSLVSPYSKCKDWVLGKSVGEEEIRAHYAAGSATGWASTAYLVLEQSFSIVVLTNSSGPLDSTDRITQLCLAELLELWPARYDKGKLALDCLSPKSTPRRERTQAHHVELSRLLYKENAAKFKQLEEEDSPQSTTNTGCPNVCGAFECRNTRQSLQIWLVDSMLHVRMIGSKGKESGLMRDGLDCVDRFARVSSESTGFD
;
A
#
# COMPACT_ATOMS: atom_id res chain seq x y z
N MET A 1 -24.40 -20.08 18.89
CA MET A 1 -24.87 -18.79 19.45
C MET A 1 -23.66 -17.86 19.50
N THR A 2 -23.17 -17.32 18.38
CA THR A 2 -21.80 -16.77 18.32
C THR A 2 -21.66 -15.77 17.15
N GLY A 3 -22.31 -14.62 17.28
CA GLY A 3 -22.17 -13.52 16.32
C GLY A 3 -22.69 -12.20 16.87
N ARG A 4 -22.72 -12.05 18.21
CA ARG A 4 -23.31 -10.87 18.88
C ARG A 4 -22.29 -9.99 19.57
N TYR A 5 -21.07 -10.46 19.86
CA TYR A 5 -20.13 -9.66 20.66
C TYR A 5 -19.44 -8.59 19.81
N LEU A 6 -18.83 -8.95 18.68
CA LEU A 6 -18.16 -8.00 17.80
C LEU A 6 -19.08 -6.89 17.23
N ASP A 7 -20.28 -7.24 16.75
CA ASP A 7 -21.23 -6.23 16.26
C ASP A 7 -21.72 -5.30 17.39
N SER A 8 -22.00 -5.86 18.58
CA SER A 8 -22.36 -5.04 19.74
C SER A 8 -21.23 -4.11 20.20
N ASP A 9 -19.98 -4.55 20.07
CA ASP A 9 -18.81 -3.74 20.39
C ASP A 9 -18.64 -2.60 19.38
N PHE A 10 -18.85 -2.89 18.10
CA PHE A 10 -18.73 -1.93 17.00
C PHE A 10 -19.80 -0.84 17.03
N GLN A 11 -21.04 -1.20 17.35
CA GLN A 11 -22.15 -0.24 17.52
C GLN A 11 -21.82 0.88 18.52
N ARG A 12 -20.93 0.62 19.49
CA ARG A 12 -20.54 1.61 20.51
C ARG A 12 -19.73 2.78 19.96
N PHE A 13 -18.96 2.58 18.90
CA PHE A 13 -18.08 3.60 18.32
C PHE A 13 -18.34 3.87 16.84
N GLU A 14 -19.36 3.25 16.25
CA GLU A 14 -19.82 3.52 14.89
C GLU A 14 -20.08 5.01 14.62
N LYS A 15 -20.66 5.73 15.59
CA LYS A 15 -20.86 7.18 15.45
C LYS A 15 -19.55 7.92 15.15
N SER A 16 -18.47 7.54 15.82
CA SER A 16 -17.15 8.13 15.62
C SER A 16 -16.55 7.75 14.27
N ILE A 17 -16.81 6.53 13.77
CA ILE A 17 -16.46 6.12 12.41
C ILE A 17 -17.18 6.98 11.39
N CYS A 18 -18.50 7.16 11.55
CA CYS A 18 -19.30 8.01 10.67
C CYS A 18 -18.81 9.47 10.66
N GLU A 19 -18.38 10.00 11.81
CA GLU A 19 -17.78 11.33 11.88
C GLU A 19 -16.41 11.40 11.17
N ILE A 20 -15.54 10.40 11.34
CA ILE A 20 -14.24 10.33 10.62
C ILE A 20 -14.48 10.22 9.11
N HIS A 21 -15.42 9.38 8.68
CA HIS A 21 -15.83 9.23 7.28
C HIS A 21 -16.33 10.55 6.69
N LYS A 22 -17.15 11.30 7.45
CA LYS A 22 -17.62 12.63 7.05
C LYS A 22 -16.48 13.64 6.95
N ILE A 23 -15.52 13.61 7.88
CA ILE A 23 -14.36 14.51 7.87
C ILE A 23 -13.51 14.25 6.61
N SER A 24 -13.29 12.99 6.25
CA SER A 24 -12.43 12.64 5.11
C SER A 24 -13.02 12.99 3.75
N LYS A 25 -14.34 13.22 3.66
CA LYS A 25 -15.10 13.40 2.40
C LYS A 25 -15.01 12.20 1.47
N THR A 26 -14.62 11.05 1.99
CA THR A 26 -14.52 9.79 1.28
C THR A 26 -15.91 9.34 0.82
N ASP A 27 -15.99 8.76 -0.38
CA ASP A 27 -17.24 8.26 -0.95
C ASP A 27 -17.72 6.95 -0.32
N LEU A 28 -16.91 5.89 -0.40
CA LEU A 28 -17.20 4.56 0.13
C LEU A 28 -16.07 4.09 1.04
N ILE A 29 -16.45 3.44 2.14
CA ILE A 29 -15.52 2.74 3.05
C ILE A 29 -16.08 1.36 3.35
N THR A 30 -15.26 0.34 3.14
CA THR A 30 -15.56 -1.04 3.57
C THR A 30 -14.64 -1.42 4.71
N ILE A 31 -15.21 -1.93 5.79
CA ILE A 31 -14.52 -2.38 7.00
C ILE A 31 -14.79 -3.87 7.17
N HIS A 32 -13.74 -4.67 7.28
CA HIS A 32 -13.83 -6.08 7.63
C HIS A 32 -12.90 -6.34 8.82
N ILE A 33 -13.46 -6.85 9.91
CA ILE A 33 -12.74 -7.19 11.14
C ILE A 33 -12.98 -8.66 11.43
N GLN A 34 -11.93 -9.33 11.88
CA GLN A 34 -11.96 -10.77 12.07
C GLN A 34 -11.27 -11.20 13.35
N GLN A 35 -11.92 -12.11 14.07
CA GLN A 35 -11.40 -12.92 15.16
C GLN A 35 -11.65 -14.42 14.84
N PRO A 36 -11.10 -15.39 15.59
CA PRO A 36 -11.20 -16.81 15.22
C PRO A 36 -12.63 -17.33 15.00
N GLU A 37 -13.59 -16.87 15.80
CA GLU A 37 -14.97 -17.36 15.79
C GLU A 37 -16.00 -16.36 15.25
N GLU A 38 -15.59 -15.10 15.05
CA GLU A 38 -16.50 -14.01 14.71
C GLU A 38 -15.88 -13.07 13.66
N SER A 39 -16.73 -12.44 12.86
CA SER A 39 -16.33 -11.38 11.93
C SER A 39 -17.35 -10.27 11.93
N PHE A 40 -16.88 -9.04 11.78
CA PHE A 40 -17.71 -7.87 11.54
C PHE A 40 -17.44 -7.34 10.14
N PHE A 41 -18.50 -6.94 9.44
CA PHE A 41 -18.39 -6.31 8.14
C PHE A 41 -19.34 -5.11 8.07
N ALA A 42 -18.88 -4.00 7.51
CA ALA A 42 -19.76 -2.90 7.16
C ALA A 42 -19.22 -2.11 5.98
N THR A 43 -20.12 -1.72 5.08
CA THR A 43 -19.85 -0.74 4.03
C THR A 43 -20.62 0.54 4.31
N TYR A 44 -19.93 1.67 4.29
CA TYR A 44 -20.48 3.00 4.46
C TYR A 44 -20.37 3.79 3.17
N GLN A 45 -21.42 4.54 2.83
CA GLN A 45 -21.44 5.52 1.75
C GLN A 45 -21.61 6.91 2.35
N LEU A 46 -20.84 7.87 1.86
CA LEU A 46 -21.08 9.29 2.10
C LEU A 46 -22.01 9.83 1.02
N THR A 47 -23.11 10.39 1.46
CA THR A 47 -24.12 11.04 0.61
C THR A 47 -23.67 12.44 0.18
N ASP A 48 -24.38 13.04 -0.77
CA ASP A 48 -24.09 14.40 -1.26
C ASP A 48 -24.28 15.48 -0.19
N ASP A 49 -25.09 15.24 0.83
CA ASP A 49 -25.27 16.11 2.00
C ASP A 49 -24.33 15.76 3.16
N ASP A 50 -23.23 15.05 2.86
CA ASP A 50 -22.18 14.66 3.82
C ASP A 50 -22.68 13.82 5.00
N LYS A 51 -23.72 13.01 4.80
CA LYS A 51 -24.15 12.00 5.78
C LYS A 51 -23.53 10.64 5.46
N SER A 52 -22.83 10.07 6.43
CA SER A 52 -22.34 8.70 6.37
C SER A 52 -23.49 7.73 6.68
N ILE A 53 -23.82 6.86 5.74
CA ILE A 53 -24.86 5.85 5.87
C ILE A 53 -24.26 4.45 5.71
N ARG A 54 -24.64 3.51 6.59
CA ARG A 54 -24.28 2.10 6.44
C ARG A 54 -25.19 1.49 5.34
N ILE A 55 -24.59 0.96 4.28
CA ILE A 55 -25.29 0.40 3.12
C ILE A 55 -25.18 -1.13 3.02
N ALA A 56 -24.25 -1.74 3.77
CA ALA A 56 -24.14 -3.18 3.91
C ALA A 56 -23.59 -3.55 5.29
N ASP A 57 -24.02 -4.71 5.81
CA ASP A 57 -23.60 -5.34 7.07
C ASP A 57 -23.02 -6.76 6.84
N PHE A 58 -22.84 -7.15 5.58
CA PHE A 58 -22.19 -8.38 5.14
C PHE A 58 -21.30 -8.09 3.92
N ASP A 59 -20.36 -9.00 3.62
CA ASP A 59 -19.47 -8.90 2.47
C ASP A 59 -20.27 -8.78 1.16
N ASP A 60 -20.42 -7.55 0.67
CA ASP A 60 -21.13 -7.20 -0.56
C ASP A 60 -20.23 -7.30 -1.80
N HIS A 61 -19.05 -7.88 -1.64
CA HIS A 61 -18.09 -8.21 -2.69
C HIS A 61 -17.65 -7.00 -3.52
N ARG A 62 -17.73 -5.78 -2.96
CA ARG A 62 -17.20 -4.59 -3.62
C ARG A 62 -15.69 -4.67 -3.76
N VAL A 63 -15.24 -4.42 -4.98
CA VAL A 63 -13.87 -4.55 -5.40
C VAL A 63 -13.22 -3.17 -5.44
N PHE A 64 -12.06 -3.05 -4.80
CA PHE A 64 -11.27 -1.82 -4.71
C PHE A 64 -9.87 -2.06 -5.29
N ALA A 65 -9.27 -1.06 -5.92
CA ALA A 65 -7.82 -1.08 -6.12
C ALA A 65 -7.15 -0.89 -4.75
N VAL A 66 -6.17 -1.73 -4.43
CA VAL A 66 -5.54 -1.71 -3.08
C VAL A 66 -4.04 -1.44 -3.11
N ALA A 67 -3.51 -1.04 -4.27
CA ALA A 67 -2.15 -0.53 -4.38
C ALA A 67 -1.12 -1.50 -3.76
N SER A 68 -0.30 -0.97 -2.83
CA SER A 68 0.78 -1.69 -2.18
C SER A 68 0.34 -2.77 -1.18
N LEU A 69 -0.97 -2.91 -0.92
CA LEU A 69 -1.51 -4.01 -0.13
C LEU A 69 -1.33 -5.38 -0.81
N PHE A 70 -0.98 -5.43 -2.10
CA PHE A 70 -0.61 -6.68 -2.79
C PHE A 70 0.80 -7.19 -2.48
N LYS A 71 1.67 -6.38 -1.86
CA LYS A 71 3.05 -6.80 -1.56
C LYS A 71 3.11 -8.01 -0.63
N PRO A 72 2.32 -8.09 0.46
CA PRO A 72 2.19 -9.33 1.24
C PRO A 72 1.76 -10.57 0.44
N LEU A 73 0.95 -10.42 -0.61
CA LEU A 73 0.54 -11.53 -1.48
C LEU A 73 1.70 -11.99 -2.39
N ILE A 74 2.47 -11.06 -2.96
CA ILE A 74 3.70 -11.38 -3.72
C ILE A 74 4.73 -12.05 -2.81
N ALA A 75 4.92 -11.52 -1.60
CA ALA A 75 5.78 -12.11 -0.58
C ALA A 75 5.36 -13.53 -0.22
N THR A 76 4.05 -13.77 -0.10
CA THR A 76 3.46 -15.08 0.13
C THR A 76 3.79 -16.05 -1.01
N GLY A 77 3.66 -15.62 -2.26
CA GLY A 77 4.01 -16.44 -3.41
C GLY A 77 5.47 -16.90 -3.39
N LEU A 78 6.39 -15.98 -3.07
CA LEU A 78 7.81 -16.30 -2.96
C LEU A 78 8.11 -17.21 -1.75
N ALA A 79 7.44 -16.98 -0.62
CA ALA A 79 7.56 -17.82 0.56
C ALA A 79 7.09 -19.25 0.29
N LEU A 80 5.97 -19.43 -0.40
CA LEU A 80 5.50 -20.73 -0.85
C LEU A 80 6.55 -21.43 -1.72
N ILE A 81 7.13 -20.72 -2.70
CA ILE A 81 8.14 -21.29 -3.59
C ILE A 81 9.35 -21.81 -2.80
N ILE A 82 9.94 -20.98 -1.95
CA ILE A 82 11.22 -21.30 -1.29
C ILE A 82 11.04 -22.21 -0.08
N GLU A 83 9.97 -22.05 0.70
CA GLU A 83 9.79 -22.82 1.93
C GLU A 83 9.08 -24.15 1.72
N LYS A 84 8.29 -24.28 0.63
CA LYS A 84 7.39 -25.42 0.41
C LYS A 84 7.56 -26.07 -0.95
N LEU A 85 7.40 -25.35 -2.05
CA LEU A 85 7.42 -25.95 -3.40
C LEU A 85 8.82 -26.45 -3.77
N SER A 86 9.89 -25.74 -3.39
CA SER A 86 11.27 -26.13 -3.69
C SER A 86 11.75 -27.38 -2.96
N ILE A 87 11.00 -27.87 -1.97
CA ILE A 87 11.29 -29.10 -1.22
C ILE A 87 10.22 -30.18 -1.42
N SER A 88 9.17 -29.88 -2.19
CA SER A 88 8.10 -30.83 -2.47
C SER A 88 8.61 -31.97 -3.36
N PRO A 89 8.24 -33.24 -3.07
CA PRO A 89 8.58 -34.37 -3.92
C PRO A 89 7.69 -34.48 -5.18
N GLU A 90 6.65 -33.65 -5.31
CA GLU A 90 5.74 -33.69 -6.46
C GLU A 90 6.45 -33.22 -7.75
N GLU A 91 6.28 -33.99 -8.83
CA GLU A 91 6.92 -33.72 -10.13
C GLU A 91 6.60 -32.32 -10.67
N LYS A 92 5.35 -31.86 -10.50
CA LYS A 92 4.92 -30.52 -10.93
C LYS A 92 5.72 -29.38 -10.26
N HIS A 93 6.31 -29.63 -9.08
CA HIS A 93 7.09 -28.67 -8.32
C HIS A 93 8.61 -28.77 -8.56
N GLN A 94 9.09 -29.75 -9.34
CA GLN A 94 10.52 -29.99 -9.54
C GLN A 94 11.28 -28.74 -10.04
N ARG A 95 10.63 -27.89 -10.84
CA ARG A 95 11.20 -26.63 -11.34
C ARG A 95 11.62 -25.67 -10.23
N PHE A 96 10.97 -25.72 -9.06
CA PHE A 96 11.25 -24.82 -7.94
C PHE A 96 12.44 -25.26 -7.10
N HIS A 97 12.93 -26.51 -7.25
CA HIS A 97 14.02 -27.07 -6.43
C HIS A 97 15.31 -26.24 -6.48
N CYS A 98 15.55 -25.53 -7.59
CA CYS A 98 16.70 -24.61 -7.72
C CYS A 98 16.68 -23.45 -6.72
N LEU A 99 15.51 -23.11 -6.16
CA LEU A 99 15.34 -22.05 -5.16
C LEU A 99 15.36 -22.54 -3.72
N LYS A 100 15.68 -23.82 -3.48
CA LYS A 100 15.89 -24.32 -2.13
C LYS A 100 16.95 -23.46 -1.41
N GLU A 101 16.58 -22.95 -0.23
CA GLU A 101 17.43 -22.08 0.61
C GLU A 101 17.90 -20.79 -0.11
N ALA A 102 17.06 -20.22 -0.98
CA ALA A 102 17.42 -19.04 -1.77
C ALA A 102 17.47 -17.71 -0.99
N TRP A 103 16.93 -17.64 0.23
CA TRP A 103 16.78 -16.37 0.97
C TRP A 103 18.08 -15.59 1.18
N GLY A 104 19.17 -16.29 1.50
CA GLY A 104 20.49 -15.70 1.73
C GLY A 104 21.38 -15.63 0.49
N LYS A 105 20.87 -16.04 -0.68
CA LYS A 105 21.63 -16.05 -1.93
C LYS A 105 21.41 -14.73 -2.68
N SER A 106 22.44 -14.27 -3.39
CA SER A 106 22.37 -13.08 -4.25
C SER A 106 21.19 -13.18 -5.23
N PHE A 107 20.33 -12.15 -5.23
CA PHE A 107 19.21 -12.08 -6.16
C PHE A 107 19.71 -12.13 -7.61
N THR A 108 20.73 -11.32 -7.94
CA THR A 108 21.25 -11.21 -9.32
C THR A 108 21.74 -12.55 -9.83
N LEU A 109 22.45 -13.32 -9.00
CA LEU A 109 22.98 -14.63 -9.40
C LEU A 109 21.85 -15.63 -9.66
N ILE A 110 20.86 -15.69 -8.77
CA ILE A 110 19.69 -16.56 -8.94
C ILE A 110 18.93 -16.16 -10.21
N PHE A 111 18.54 -14.90 -10.35
CA PHE A 111 17.72 -14.42 -11.46
C PHE A 111 18.39 -14.71 -12.81
N ASN A 112 19.67 -14.36 -12.96
CA ASN A 112 20.42 -14.61 -14.19
C ASN A 112 20.63 -16.10 -14.51
N SER A 113 20.51 -17.00 -13.53
CA SER A 113 20.57 -18.45 -13.78
C SER A 113 19.25 -19.02 -14.31
N LEU A 114 18.13 -18.35 -14.00
CA LEU A 114 16.77 -18.75 -14.37
C LEU A 114 16.30 -18.11 -15.69
N GLU A 115 16.77 -16.89 -15.97
CA GLU A 115 16.40 -16.12 -17.15
C GLU A 115 17.63 -15.78 -18.02
N PRO A 116 18.11 -16.73 -18.84
CA PRO A 116 19.31 -16.52 -19.64
C PRO A 116 19.11 -15.53 -20.79
N LYS A 117 17.87 -15.24 -21.21
CA LYS A 117 17.59 -14.30 -22.31
C LYS A 117 17.71 -12.84 -21.86
N PHE A 118 17.40 -12.57 -20.59
CA PHE A 118 17.43 -11.22 -20.02
C PHE A 118 18.30 -11.18 -18.76
N ARG A 119 19.61 -11.17 -18.97
CA ARG A 119 20.57 -11.02 -17.88
C ARG A 119 20.64 -9.58 -17.39
N ILE A 120 20.38 -9.38 -16.09
CA ILE A 120 20.61 -8.09 -15.44
C ILE A 120 22.07 -7.96 -15.01
N LYS A 121 22.59 -6.73 -15.04
CA LYS A 121 23.87 -6.43 -14.39
C LYS A 121 23.70 -6.57 -12.89
N ARG A 122 24.81 -6.88 -12.20
CA ARG A 122 24.85 -6.97 -10.74
C ARG A 122 24.28 -5.70 -10.12
N LEU A 123 23.27 -5.87 -9.28
CA LEU A 123 22.70 -4.78 -8.49
C LEU A 123 23.74 -4.29 -7.49
N GLU A 124 23.83 -2.98 -7.30
CA GLU A 124 24.77 -2.40 -6.34
C GLU A 124 24.50 -2.94 -4.93
N GLY A 125 25.54 -3.29 -4.19
CA GLY A 125 25.41 -3.90 -2.85
C GLY A 125 25.11 -5.40 -2.82
N ASP A 126 24.82 -6.01 -3.98
CA ASP A 126 24.48 -7.43 -4.17
C ASP A 126 23.43 -7.98 -3.18
N PRO A 127 22.24 -7.37 -3.09
CA PRO A 127 21.22 -7.81 -2.15
C PRO A 127 20.80 -9.26 -2.39
N HIS A 128 20.56 -9.98 -1.31
CA HIS A 128 19.93 -11.29 -1.36
C HIS A 128 18.39 -11.19 -1.38
N VAL A 129 17.73 -12.31 -1.69
CA VAL A 129 16.26 -12.35 -1.86
C VAL A 129 15.51 -11.83 -0.62
N LYS A 130 15.93 -12.27 0.58
CA LYS A 130 15.37 -11.77 1.86
C LYS A 130 15.54 -10.26 2.05
N GLN A 131 16.68 -9.71 1.61
CA GLN A 131 17.01 -8.29 1.73
C GLN A 131 16.05 -7.44 0.90
N LEU A 132 15.82 -7.82 -0.36
CA LEU A 132 14.84 -7.16 -1.22
C LEU A 132 13.43 -7.21 -0.61
N LEU A 133 13.03 -8.38 -0.10
CA LEU A 133 11.72 -8.62 0.51
C LEU A 133 11.44 -7.69 1.70
N CYS A 134 12.45 -7.45 2.53
CA CYS A 134 12.34 -6.63 3.74
C CYS A 134 12.83 -5.18 3.50
N HIS A 135 12.90 -4.71 2.25
CA HIS A 135 13.35 -3.35 1.93
C HIS A 135 14.75 -2.97 2.49
N PHE A 136 15.58 -3.97 2.75
CA PHE A 136 16.90 -3.81 3.37
C PHE A 136 18.00 -3.96 2.33
N ARG A 137 18.88 -2.96 2.23
CA ARG A 137 20.00 -2.91 1.25
C ARG A 137 19.56 -3.18 -0.19
N GLY A 138 18.28 -2.92 -0.49
CA GLY A 138 17.66 -3.29 -1.75
C GLY A 138 17.96 -2.30 -2.88
N VAL A 139 17.07 -2.25 -3.86
CA VAL A 139 17.08 -1.20 -4.88
C VAL A 139 16.26 -0.03 -4.37
N TYR A 140 16.70 1.20 -4.60
CA TYR A 140 15.93 2.38 -4.20
C TYR A 140 14.62 2.49 -5.00
N ASN A 141 13.68 3.26 -4.47
CA ASN A 141 12.40 3.47 -5.13
C ASN A 141 12.56 4.26 -6.44
N MET A 142 12.08 3.69 -7.56
CA MET A 142 12.21 4.28 -8.89
C MET A 142 10.88 4.84 -9.43
N ASN A 143 9.91 5.14 -8.55
CA ASN A 143 8.58 5.62 -8.96
C ASN A 143 8.63 6.80 -9.95
N HIS A 144 9.52 7.78 -9.76
CA HIS A 144 9.68 8.94 -10.65
C HIS A 144 10.16 8.60 -12.08
N ILE A 145 10.58 7.36 -12.32
CA ILE A 145 10.99 6.83 -13.63
C ILE A 145 9.94 5.83 -14.14
N LEU A 146 9.36 5.05 -13.23
CA LEU A 146 8.35 4.02 -13.51
C LEU A 146 7.01 4.63 -13.88
N LEU A 147 6.69 5.81 -13.34
CA LEU A 147 5.40 6.48 -13.47
C LEU A 147 5.56 7.84 -14.13
N ALA A 148 4.60 8.20 -14.97
CA ALA A 148 4.41 9.56 -15.42
C ALA A 148 3.77 10.42 -14.31
N PRO A 149 3.79 11.76 -14.45
CA PRO A 149 3.16 12.66 -13.47
C PRO A 149 1.67 12.42 -13.22
N ASP A 150 0.98 11.79 -14.17
CA ASP A 150 -0.42 11.36 -14.08
C ASP A 150 -0.59 9.98 -13.41
N GLY A 151 0.49 9.38 -12.90
CA GLY A 151 0.48 8.04 -12.29
C GLY A 151 0.46 6.90 -13.30
N SER A 152 0.53 7.20 -14.61
CA SER A 152 0.56 6.19 -15.66
C SER A 152 1.89 5.45 -15.70
N PRO A 153 1.91 4.11 -15.79
CA PRO A 153 3.14 3.35 -15.92
C PRO A 153 3.83 3.59 -17.27
N LEU A 154 5.14 3.84 -17.23
CA LEU A 154 5.94 4.22 -18.38
C LEU A 154 6.89 3.13 -18.89
N LEU A 155 7.33 2.23 -18.01
CA LEU A 155 8.34 1.23 -18.36
C LEU A 155 7.73 -0.14 -18.66
N SER A 156 8.28 -0.80 -19.68
CA SER A 156 8.07 -2.23 -19.90
C SER A 156 8.97 -3.05 -18.97
N GLU A 157 8.73 -4.35 -18.89
CA GLU A 157 9.57 -5.28 -18.13
C GLU A 157 11.02 -5.26 -18.62
N GLU A 158 11.23 -5.34 -19.93
CA GLU A 158 12.58 -5.40 -20.49
C GLU A 158 13.35 -4.09 -20.27
N ASP A 159 12.63 -2.96 -20.34
CA ASP A 159 13.25 -1.65 -20.09
C ASP A 159 13.56 -1.46 -18.62
N PHE A 160 12.67 -1.90 -17.71
CA PHE A 160 12.96 -1.93 -16.28
C PHE A 160 14.24 -2.74 -15.99
N LEU A 161 14.34 -3.97 -16.51
CA LEU A 161 15.51 -4.83 -16.31
C LEU A 161 16.78 -4.24 -16.92
N ALA A 162 16.67 -3.53 -18.05
CA ALA A 162 17.81 -2.87 -18.69
C ALA A 162 18.38 -1.72 -17.85
N VAL A 163 17.52 -0.99 -17.13
CA VAL A 163 17.92 0.25 -16.44
C VAL A 163 18.09 0.11 -14.94
N VAL A 164 17.44 -0.86 -14.28
CA VAL A 164 17.41 -1.00 -12.80
C VAL A 164 18.82 -0.98 -12.19
N SER A 165 19.77 -1.68 -12.81
CA SER A 165 21.16 -1.72 -12.34
C SER A 165 21.88 -0.37 -12.42
N GLN A 166 21.57 0.47 -13.42
CA GLN A 166 22.18 1.80 -13.54
C GLN A 166 21.70 2.72 -12.43
N PHE A 167 20.40 2.69 -12.13
CA PHE A 167 19.80 3.52 -11.11
C PHE A 167 20.19 3.12 -9.69
N THR A 168 20.60 1.86 -9.45
CA THR A 168 21.19 1.49 -8.14
C THR A 168 22.49 2.23 -7.82
N LYS A 169 23.26 2.68 -8.83
CA LYS A 169 24.54 3.38 -8.63
C LYS A 169 24.36 4.84 -8.25
N ASP A 170 23.49 5.54 -8.97
CA ASP A 170 23.24 6.98 -8.78
C ASP A 170 22.56 7.28 -7.44
N THR A 171 21.94 6.28 -6.82
CA THR A 171 21.32 6.41 -5.51
C THR A 171 22.25 6.05 -4.35
N ARG A 172 23.17 5.08 -4.51
CA ARG A 172 24.16 4.76 -3.45
C ARG A 172 25.10 5.94 -3.18
N THR A 173 25.43 6.73 -4.20
CA THR A 173 26.21 7.95 -4.04
C THR A 173 25.49 9.03 -3.21
N LYS A 174 24.15 8.98 -3.11
CA LYS A 174 23.37 9.87 -2.22
C LYS A 174 23.32 9.38 -0.78
N HIS A 175 23.40 8.06 -0.56
CA HIS A 175 23.40 7.42 0.76
C HIS A 175 24.80 6.86 1.05
N ASP A 176 25.73 7.75 1.40
CA ASP A 176 27.18 7.50 1.50
C ASP A 176 27.61 6.39 2.52
N ARG A 177 26.70 5.57 3.08
CA ARG A 177 26.96 4.80 4.31
C ARG A 177 26.19 3.48 4.41
N GLY A 178 26.93 2.36 4.40
CA GLY A 178 26.54 1.13 5.12
C GLY A 178 25.20 0.46 4.77
N ALA A 179 24.59 -0.14 5.80
CA ALA A 179 23.31 -0.83 5.75
C ALA A 179 22.15 0.18 5.82
N TRP A 180 21.12 0.04 4.99
CA TRP A 180 19.98 0.97 4.93
C TRP A 180 18.64 0.23 4.74
N VAL A 181 17.55 0.84 5.22
CA VAL A 181 16.17 0.37 5.04
C VAL A 181 15.31 1.49 4.45
N SER A 182 14.73 1.28 3.28
CA SER A 182 13.81 2.24 2.67
C SER A 182 12.85 1.54 1.71
N TYR A 183 11.59 1.97 1.77
CA TYR A 183 10.53 1.42 0.94
C TYR A 183 10.90 1.50 -0.55
N SER A 184 10.58 0.44 -1.30
CA SER A 184 10.90 0.39 -2.72
C SER A 184 9.96 -0.53 -3.49
N ASN A 185 9.21 0.06 -4.42
CA ASN A 185 8.44 -0.69 -5.41
C ASN A 185 9.35 -1.52 -6.32
N SER A 186 10.54 -1.01 -6.64
CA SER A 186 11.55 -1.69 -7.46
C SER A 186 11.95 -3.06 -6.89
N ASN A 187 12.01 -3.20 -5.56
CA ASN A 187 12.28 -4.49 -4.93
C ASN A 187 11.19 -5.51 -5.27
N PHE A 188 9.92 -5.14 -5.14
CA PHE A 188 8.81 -6.05 -5.39
C PHE A 188 8.63 -6.36 -6.89
N ILE A 189 8.98 -5.43 -7.78
CA ILE A 189 9.08 -5.74 -9.22
C ILE A 189 10.12 -6.84 -9.46
N LEU A 190 11.32 -6.71 -8.90
CA LEU A 190 12.35 -7.76 -9.02
C LEU A 190 11.90 -9.10 -8.44
N LEU A 191 11.23 -9.10 -7.29
CA LEU A 191 10.72 -10.33 -6.67
C LEU A 191 9.60 -10.99 -7.48
N ALA A 192 8.69 -10.20 -8.05
CA ALA A 192 7.66 -10.71 -8.95
C ALA A 192 8.28 -11.34 -10.21
N LEU A 193 9.26 -10.68 -10.82
CA LEU A 193 9.99 -11.22 -11.98
C LEU A 193 10.75 -12.50 -11.65
N LEU A 194 11.27 -12.64 -10.42
CA LEU A 194 11.88 -13.90 -9.98
C LEU A 194 10.85 -15.04 -9.89
N ILE A 195 9.63 -14.75 -9.42
CA ILE A 195 8.52 -15.72 -9.41
C ILE A 195 8.23 -16.18 -10.84
N GLU A 196 8.09 -15.25 -11.79
CA GLU A 196 7.82 -15.59 -13.20
C GLU A 196 8.97 -16.39 -13.83
N ALA A 197 10.22 -15.99 -13.55
CA ALA A 197 11.39 -16.67 -14.07
C ALA A 197 11.48 -18.14 -13.63
N VAL A 198 11.11 -18.46 -12.38
CA VAL A 198 11.13 -19.86 -11.88
C VAL A 198 9.85 -20.64 -12.20
N SER A 199 8.68 -20.00 -12.12
CA SER A 199 7.40 -20.67 -12.32
C SER A 199 7.10 -20.91 -13.80
N LYS A 200 7.61 -20.05 -14.68
CA LYS A 200 7.21 -19.94 -16.10
C LYS A 200 5.72 -19.61 -16.28
N MET A 201 5.13 -18.97 -15.28
CA MET A 201 3.77 -18.41 -15.26
C MET A 201 3.89 -16.90 -15.05
N SER A 202 2.91 -16.13 -15.48
CA SER A 202 2.81 -14.74 -15.04
C SER A 202 2.60 -14.68 -13.51
N ILE A 203 2.96 -13.56 -12.89
CA ILE A 203 2.75 -13.37 -11.44
C ILE A 203 1.26 -13.45 -11.09
N GLN A 204 0.39 -12.98 -11.99
CA GLN A 204 -1.07 -13.06 -11.86
C GLN A 204 -1.54 -14.51 -11.82
N GLU A 205 -1.12 -15.33 -12.79
CA GLU A 205 -1.46 -16.75 -12.84
C GLU A 205 -0.92 -17.50 -11.63
N PHE A 206 0.33 -17.22 -11.24
CA PHE A 206 0.96 -17.85 -10.08
C PHE A 206 0.19 -17.54 -8.79
N LEU A 207 -0.11 -16.27 -8.53
CA LEU A 207 -0.87 -15.89 -7.33
C LEU A 207 -2.29 -16.46 -7.36
N LYS A 208 -2.92 -16.52 -8.53
CA LYS A 208 -4.24 -17.15 -8.69
C LYS A 208 -4.20 -18.63 -8.32
N GLU A 209 -3.25 -19.39 -8.86
CA GLU A 209 -3.14 -20.84 -8.64
C GLU A 209 -2.73 -21.19 -7.20
N TYR A 210 -1.72 -20.49 -6.65
CA TYR A 210 -1.08 -20.88 -5.39
C TYR A 210 -1.57 -20.09 -4.17
N VAL A 211 -2.28 -18.97 -4.36
CA VAL A 211 -2.77 -18.12 -3.26
C VAL A 211 -4.28 -17.92 -3.35
N PHE A 212 -4.83 -17.37 -4.43
CA PHE A 212 -6.23 -16.94 -4.44
C PHE A 212 -7.21 -18.11 -4.46
N VAL A 213 -7.02 -19.09 -5.35
CA VAL A 213 -7.89 -20.27 -5.43
C VAL A 213 -7.83 -21.10 -4.13
N PRO A 214 -6.64 -21.43 -3.56
CA PRO A 214 -6.56 -22.18 -2.31
C PRO A 214 -7.16 -21.47 -1.09
N LEU A 215 -7.21 -20.13 -1.11
CA LEU A 215 -7.76 -19.31 -0.02
C LEU A 215 -9.19 -18.81 -0.31
N GLU A 216 -9.78 -19.27 -1.41
CA GLU A 216 -11.10 -18.88 -1.89
C GLU A 216 -11.27 -17.35 -2.04
N MET A 217 -10.22 -16.66 -2.51
CA MET A 217 -10.26 -15.23 -2.81
C MET A 217 -10.87 -15.01 -4.21
N ASN A 218 -12.17 -15.30 -4.32
CA ASN A 218 -12.88 -15.40 -5.61
C ASN A 218 -13.22 -14.05 -6.26
N HIS A 219 -13.04 -12.93 -5.55
CA HIS A 219 -13.30 -11.56 -6.00
C HIS A 219 -12.02 -10.72 -6.04
N THR A 220 -10.87 -11.38 -6.17
CA THR A 220 -9.56 -10.76 -6.35
C THR A 220 -9.20 -10.77 -7.84
N CYS A 221 -9.11 -9.59 -8.43
CA CYS A 221 -8.87 -9.39 -9.86
C CYS A 221 -7.43 -8.89 -10.09
N THR A 222 -6.71 -9.56 -10.96
CA THR A 222 -5.31 -9.23 -11.32
C THR A 222 -5.10 -9.03 -12.82
N THR A 223 -6.16 -9.20 -13.60
CA THR A 223 -6.19 -8.98 -15.05
C THR A 223 -7.39 -8.11 -15.42
N ILE A 224 -7.31 -7.44 -16.58
CA ILE A 224 -8.40 -6.61 -17.11
C ILE A 224 -9.65 -7.45 -17.38
N ASP A 225 -9.49 -8.68 -17.89
CA ASP A 225 -10.61 -9.57 -18.20
C ASP A 225 -11.39 -9.98 -16.93
N GLU A 226 -10.68 -10.25 -15.83
CA GLU A 226 -11.32 -10.52 -14.53
C GLU A 226 -12.12 -9.31 -14.04
N LEU A 227 -11.57 -8.11 -14.22
CA LEU A 227 -12.20 -6.87 -13.79
C LEU A 227 -13.44 -6.53 -14.63
N HIS A 228 -13.36 -6.71 -15.95
CA HIS A 228 -14.51 -6.56 -16.88
C HIS A 228 -15.57 -7.65 -16.69
N GLY A 229 -15.18 -8.81 -16.17
CA GLY A 229 -16.10 -9.91 -15.85
C GLY A 229 -16.91 -9.69 -14.56
N LEU A 230 -16.62 -8.63 -13.79
CA LEU A 230 -17.38 -8.32 -12.59
C LEU A 230 -18.82 -7.88 -12.92
N PRO A 231 -19.80 -8.28 -12.11
CA PRO A 231 -21.13 -7.69 -12.17
C PRO A 231 -21.12 -6.16 -12.03
N ASP A 232 -22.04 -5.51 -12.73
CA ASP A 232 -22.21 -4.06 -12.70
C ASP A 232 -22.34 -3.54 -11.26
N GLY A 233 -21.54 -2.51 -10.93
CA GLY A 233 -21.59 -1.83 -9.63
C GLY A 233 -20.76 -2.47 -8.51
N LEU A 234 -20.10 -3.61 -8.73
CA LEU A 234 -19.15 -4.17 -7.76
C LEU A 234 -17.81 -3.43 -7.75
N LEU A 235 -17.33 -2.96 -8.90
CA LEU A 235 -16.12 -2.15 -8.94
C LEU A 235 -16.39 -0.76 -8.33
N ALA A 236 -15.73 -0.46 -7.22
CA ALA A 236 -15.87 0.82 -6.54
C ALA A 236 -15.23 1.95 -7.38
N LYS A 237 -16.05 2.92 -7.80
CA LYS A 237 -15.61 4.04 -8.64
C LYS A 237 -14.64 4.95 -7.88
N PRO A 238 -13.48 5.30 -8.44
CA PRO A 238 -12.49 6.14 -7.75
C PRO A 238 -12.95 7.59 -7.58
N HIS A 239 -12.57 8.18 -6.45
CA HIS A 239 -12.79 9.60 -6.16
C HIS A 239 -11.53 10.28 -5.63
N ALA A 240 -11.29 11.52 -6.05
CA ALA A 240 -10.32 12.41 -5.42
C ALA A 240 -11.03 13.43 -4.54
N VAL A 241 -10.45 13.73 -3.39
CA VAL A 241 -10.86 14.86 -2.54
C VAL A 241 -9.79 15.95 -2.63
N SER A 242 -10.20 17.17 -2.98
CA SER A 242 -9.31 18.33 -3.07
C SER A 242 -8.91 18.90 -1.71
N GLY A 243 -7.96 19.84 -1.68
CA GLY A 243 -7.64 20.63 -0.49
C GLY A 243 -8.81 21.48 0.02
N SER A 244 -9.78 21.80 -0.84
CA SER A 244 -11.03 22.48 -0.44
C SER A 244 -12.12 21.52 0.06
N GLY A 245 -11.88 20.20 0.02
CA GLY A 245 -12.86 19.18 0.39
C GLY A 245 -13.89 18.87 -0.69
N LEU A 246 -13.64 19.26 -1.94
CA LEU A 246 -14.48 18.89 -3.06
C LEU A 246 -14.15 17.43 -3.46
N ARG A 247 -15.16 16.56 -3.38
CA ARG A 247 -15.09 15.19 -3.88
C ARG A 247 -15.43 15.16 -5.37
N THR A 248 -14.55 14.57 -6.17
CA THR A 248 -14.72 14.44 -7.63
C THR A 248 -14.50 12.99 -8.04
N THR A 249 -15.40 12.43 -8.83
CA THR A 249 -15.22 11.10 -9.44
C THR A 249 -14.13 11.18 -10.51
N ILE A 250 -13.19 10.24 -10.46
CA ILE A 250 -12.11 10.13 -11.46
C ILE A 250 -12.63 9.28 -12.62
N SER A 251 -12.54 9.81 -13.84
CA SER A 251 -12.76 9.02 -15.05
C SER A 251 -11.52 8.17 -15.33
N LEU A 252 -11.69 6.86 -15.43
CA LEU A 252 -10.63 5.95 -15.81
C LEU A 252 -10.74 5.63 -17.30
N ASP A 253 -9.86 6.20 -18.12
CA ASP A 253 -9.75 5.82 -19.54
C ASP A 253 -9.18 4.40 -19.71
N ARG A 254 -8.44 3.92 -18.71
CA ARG A 254 -7.96 2.55 -18.57
C ARG A 254 -7.93 2.16 -17.11
N HIS A 255 -8.11 0.88 -16.81
CA HIS A 255 -7.85 0.34 -15.47
C HIS A 255 -6.33 0.23 -15.27
N PRO A 256 -5.72 1.05 -14.41
CA PRO A 256 -4.28 1.06 -14.25
C PRO A 256 -3.81 -0.23 -13.56
N TYR A 257 -2.52 -0.53 -13.73
CA TYR A 257 -1.75 -1.51 -12.97
C TYR A 257 -1.94 -2.99 -13.31
N LEU A 258 -2.76 -3.30 -14.33
CA LEU A 258 -3.06 -4.68 -14.73
C LEU A 258 -2.39 -5.11 -16.05
N ALA A 259 -1.59 -4.24 -16.69
CA ALA A 259 -1.11 -4.53 -18.05
C ALA A 259 0.12 -5.45 -18.09
N ASN A 260 0.97 -5.44 -17.07
CA ASN A 260 2.12 -6.35 -16.96
C ASN A 260 2.65 -6.45 -15.51
N THR A 261 3.67 -7.28 -15.30
CA THR A 261 4.33 -7.54 -14.02
C THR A 261 4.88 -6.29 -13.34
N VAL A 262 5.45 -5.36 -14.11
CA VAL A 262 6.01 -4.11 -13.56
C VAL A 262 4.91 -3.27 -12.92
N GLU A 263 3.81 -3.07 -13.63
CA GLU A 263 2.69 -2.26 -13.11
C GLU A 263 2.02 -2.96 -11.93
N PHE A 264 1.79 -4.28 -12.06
CA PHE A 264 1.15 -5.08 -11.02
C PHE A 264 1.99 -5.15 -9.74
N ALA A 265 3.30 -5.36 -9.84
CA ALA A 265 4.15 -5.42 -8.65
C ALA A 265 4.33 -4.04 -7.97
N LEU A 266 4.19 -2.96 -8.76
CA LEU A 266 4.27 -1.59 -8.27
C LEU A 266 3.01 -1.19 -7.49
N ALA A 267 1.82 -1.41 -8.05
CA ALA A 267 0.54 -0.91 -7.51
C ALA A 267 -0.57 -1.97 -7.40
N GLY A 268 -0.24 -3.25 -7.45
CA GLY A 268 -1.16 -4.33 -7.12
C GLY A 268 -2.34 -4.51 -8.08
N GLY A 269 -3.24 -5.40 -7.69
CA GLY A 269 -4.53 -5.61 -8.34
C GLY A 269 -5.69 -5.04 -7.54
N TYR A 270 -6.85 -5.65 -7.74
CA TYR A 270 -8.10 -5.27 -7.11
C TYR A 270 -8.60 -6.42 -6.24
N THR A 271 -9.20 -6.13 -5.09
CA THR A 271 -9.72 -7.15 -4.17
C THR A 271 -10.86 -6.59 -3.32
N THR A 272 -11.49 -7.45 -2.53
CA THR A 272 -12.51 -7.08 -1.55
C THR A 272 -11.92 -7.15 -0.14
N ALA A 273 -12.55 -6.47 0.82
CA ALA A 273 -12.13 -6.57 2.22
C ALA A 273 -12.32 -8.01 2.77
N GLY A 274 -13.32 -8.72 2.27
CA GLY A 274 -13.58 -10.13 2.58
C GLY A 274 -12.45 -11.05 2.11
N ASP A 275 -12.06 -10.96 0.83
CA ASP A 275 -10.99 -11.77 0.25
C ASP A 275 -9.64 -11.53 0.93
N TYR A 276 -9.27 -10.27 1.14
CA TYR A 276 -8.03 -9.95 1.86
C TYR A 276 -8.08 -10.43 3.32
N GLY A 277 -9.27 -10.39 3.94
CA GLY A 277 -9.50 -11.00 5.26
C GLY A 277 -9.31 -12.51 5.27
N ARG A 278 -9.72 -13.24 4.22
CA ARG A 278 -9.45 -14.69 4.07
C ARG A 278 -7.96 -14.98 4.03
N PHE A 279 -7.18 -14.16 3.33
CA PHE A 279 -5.72 -14.24 3.34
C PHE A 279 -5.14 -14.07 4.75
N GLN A 280 -5.53 -13.03 5.48
CA GLN A 280 -5.08 -12.82 6.86
C GLN A 280 -5.54 -13.94 7.80
N ARG A 281 -6.76 -14.46 7.65
CA ARG A 281 -7.27 -15.63 8.39
C ARG A 281 -6.37 -16.84 8.19
N ALA A 282 -5.97 -17.09 6.95
CA ALA A 282 -5.11 -18.22 6.61
C ALA A 282 -3.72 -18.09 7.23
N LEU A 283 -3.17 -16.87 7.30
CA LEU A 283 -1.91 -16.61 8.02
C LEU A 283 -2.03 -16.88 9.52
N ILE A 284 -3.11 -16.41 10.18
CA ILE A 284 -3.35 -16.66 11.60
C ILE A 284 -3.45 -18.16 11.87
N ARG A 285 -4.28 -18.87 11.10
CA ARG A 285 -4.46 -20.32 11.24
C ARG A 285 -3.16 -21.06 11.00
N GLY A 286 -2.47 -20.76 9.91
CA GLY A 286 -1.18 -21.37 9.60
C GLY A 286 -0.15 -21.15 10.71
N PHE A 287 -0.13 -19.96 11.33
CA PHE A 287 0.78 -19.65 12.43
C PHE A 287 0.54 -20.52 13.69
N TYR A 288 -0.73 -20.75 14.07
CA TYR A 288 -1.07 -21.48 15.30
C TYR A 288 -1.34 -22.97 15.12
N GLU A 289 -1.81 -23.39 13.94
CA GLU A 289 -2.25 -24.76 13.67
C GLU A 289 -1.24 -25.45 12.73
N PRO A 290 -0.51 -26.47 13.23
CA PRO A 290 0.32 -27.29 12.36
C PRO A 290 -0.58 -28.05 11.36
N GLY A 291 -0.44 -27.74 10.07
CA GLY A 291 -1.30 -28.29 9.03
C GLY A 291 -0.57 -28.55 7.71
N SER A 292 -1.25 -29.26 6.80
CA SER A 292 -0.77 -29.53 5.44
C SER A 292 -1.20 -28.49 4.41
N SER A 293 -1.90 -27.42 4.82
CA SER A 293 -2.28 -26.28 3.96
C SER A 293 -1.04 -25.65 3.31
N LEU A 294 -1.19 -25.00 2.15
CA LEU A 294 -0.06 -24.30 1.51
C LEU A 294 0.55 -23.23 2.44
N LEU A 295 -0.30 -22.45 3.12
CA LEU A 295 0.09 -21.58 4.24
C LEU A 295 0.09 -22.37 5.55
N ASP A 296 1.10 -23.21 5.73
CA ASP A 296 1.33 -23.94 6.99
C ASP A 296 2.13 -23.07 7.98
N HIS A 297 2.48 -23.67 9.14
CA HIS A 297 3.28 -23.03 10.16
C HIS A 297 4.62 -22.51 9.66
N LYS A 298 5.30 -23.24 8.77
CA LYS A 298 6.62 -22.84 8.28
C LYS A 298 6.53 -21.58 7.42
N VAL A 299 5.58 -21.56 6.47
CA VAL A 299 5.36 -20.41 5.58
C VAL A 299 4.82 -19.21 6.35
N SER A 300 3.83 -19.43 7.21
CA SER A 300 3.17 -18.35 7.97
C SER A 300 4.15 -17.71 8.94
N LYS A 301 4.93 -18.52 9.67
CA LYS A 301 6.00 -18.03 10.56
C LYS A 301 7.05 -17.22 9.80
N PHE A 302 7.48 -17.68 8.63
CA PHE A 302 8.40 -16.92 7.80
C PHE A 302 7.84 -15.55 7.43
N LEU A 303 6.59 -15.48 6.97
CA LEU A 303 5.97 -14.23 6.53
C LEU A 303 5.86 -13.17 7.63
N VAL A 304 5.68 -13.61 8.87
CA VAL A 304 5.41 -12.71 10.02
C VAL A 304 6.66 -12.46 10.88
N GLU A 305 7.60 -13.39 10.98
CA GLU A 305 8.78 -13.21 11.83
C GLU A 305 10.02 -12.71 11.08
N ILE A 306 10.03 -12.75 9.74
CA ILE A 306 11.16 -12.22 8.99
C ILE A 306 11.18 -10.70 9.09
N LEU A 307 12.34 -10.15 9.46
CA LEU A 307 12.55 -8.71 9.62
C LEU A 307 13.77 -8.24 8.83
N SER A 308 13.72 -6.97 8.44
CA SER A 308 14.89 -6.22 7.99
C SER A 308 15.97 -6.26 9.08
N GLU A 309 17.20 -6.61 8.72
CA GLU A 309 18.35 -6.67 9.62
C GLU A 309 18.85 -5.25 9.94
N VAL A 310 18.04 -4.50 10.68
CA VAL A 310 18.47 -3.25 11.32
C VAL A 310 19.21 -3.63 12.60
N VAL A 311 20.19 -2.80 12.99
CA VAL A 311 20.98 -2.90 14.22
C VAL A 311 20.13 -3.41 15.39
N GLU A 312 20.66 -4.37 16.14
CA GLU A 312 20.05 -5.37 17.07
C GLU A 312 18.99 -4.89 18.11
N GLU A 313 18.51 -3.64 18.08
CA GLU A 313 17.75 -3.03 19.18
C GLU A 313 16.38 -2.43 18.81
N GLN A 314 15.88 -2.58 17.58
CA GLN A 314 14.61 -1.97 17.17
C GLN A 314 13.44 -2.98 17.08
N PRO A 315 12.32 -2.79 17.80
CA PRO A 315 11.17 -3.68 17.79
C PRO A 315 10.23 -3.48 16.57
N ASN A 316 10.57 -2.56 15.65
CA ASN A 316 9.79 -2.25 14.46
C ASN A 316 10.65 -2.34 13.20
N GLY A 317 10.05 -2.74 12.08
CA GLY A 317 10.76 -2.82 10.81
C GLY A 317 9.96 -3.49 9.72
N TYR A 318 10.47 -3.47 8.49
CA TYR A 318 9.81 -4.17 7.39
C TYR A 318 9.93 -5.68 7.57
N ALA A 319 8.79 -6.33 7.38
CA ALA A 319 8.62 -7.76 7.32
C ALA A 319 8.11 -8.18 5.93
N ALA A 320 8.06 -9.48 5.65
CA ALA A 320 7.47 -9.96 4.41
C ALA A 320 5.96 -9.67 4.32
N CYS A 321 5.26 -9.66 5.47
CA CYS A 321 3.84 -9.33 5.57
C CYS A 321 3.56 -7.85 5.91
N GLY A 322 4.43 -6.93 5.50
CA GLY A 322 4.24 -5.48 5.69
C GLY A 322 5.28 -4.86 6.63
N PHE A 323 4.86 -4.08 7.60
CA PHE A 323 5.70 -3.43 8.58
C PHE A 323 5.31 -3.92 9.98
N LEU A 324 6.24 -4.59 10.67
CA LEU A 324 6.06 -4.97 12.06
C LEU A 324 6.19 -3.73 12.95
N THR A 325 5.22 -3.52 13.83
CA THR A 325 5.24 -2.42 14.78
C THR A 325 4.62 -2.76 16.13
N MET A 326 5.10 -2.10 17.19
CA MET A 326 4.43 -2.01 18.48
C MET A 326 3.33 -0.94 18.45
N LEU A 327 2.10 -1.28 18.85
CA LEU A 327 0.98 -0.30 18.80
C LEU A 327 1.15 0.90 19.76
N HIS A 328 2.02 0.79 20.75
CA HIS A 328 2.35 1.90 21.66
C HIS A 328 3.46 2.83 21.14
N GLU A 329 3.96 2.57 19.93
CA GLU A 329 4.99 3.34 19.26
C GLU A 329 4.43 4.14 18.06
N PRO A 330 5.15 5.16 17.54
CA PRO A 330 4.63 6.07 16.51
C PRO A 330 4.65 5.51 15.09
N TRP A 331 4.74 4.18 14.91
CA TRP A 331 4.89 3.57 13.60
C TRP A 331 3.58 2.99 13.01
N ALA A 332 2.53 2.85 13.83
CA ALA A 332 1.20 2.53 13.34
C ALA A 332 0.71 3.62 12.38
N GLY A 333 0.39 3.26 11.14
CA GLY A 333 -0.03 4.22 10.11
C GLY A 333 1.13 4.93 9.41
N SER A 334 2.38 4.48 9.58
CA SER A 334 3.58 5.13 9.01
C SER A 334 3.58 5.22 7.47
N HIS A 335 2.90 4.30 6.79
CA HIS A 335 2.71 4.27 5.33
C HIS A 335 1.40 4.90 4.85
N SER A 336 0.59 5.46 5.76
CA SER A 336 -0.68 6.11 5.39
C SER A 336 -0.43 7.51 4.82
N LEU A 337 -1.38 8.05 4.05
CA LEU A 337 -1.25 9.44 3.57
C LEU A 337 -1.22 10.44 4.73
N ASN A 338 -1.78 10.09 5.90
CA ASN A 338 -1.73 10.94 7.08
C ASN A 338 -0.29 11.22 7.54
N SER A 339 0.59 10.23 7.41
CA SER A 339 2.01 10.35 7.75
C SER A 339 2.85 10.91 6.60
N LEU A 340 2.51 10.55 5.36
CA LEU A 340 3.32 10.88 4.19
C LEU A 340 3.12 12.32 3.71
N VAL A 341 1.89 12.85 3.73
CA VAL A 341 1.57 14.20 3.20
C VAL A 341 2.19 15.32 4.03
N SER A 342 2.14 15.18 5.36
CA SER A 342 2.67 16.16 6.31
C SER A 342 3.66 15.49 7.27
N PRO A 343 4.88 15.15 6.81
CA PRO A 343 5.83 14.38 7.59
C PRO A 343 6.34 15.11 8.84
N TYR A 344 6.09 16.42 8.96
CA TYR A 344 6.43 17.23 10.15
C TYR A 344 5.22 17.55 11.04
N SER A 345 4.07 16.94 10.79
CA SER A 345 2.87 17.10 11.62
C SER A 345 3.15 16.66 13.06
N LYS A 346 2.65 17.41 14.05
CA LYS A 346 2.67 16.97 15.46
C LYS A 346 1.66 15.86 15.75
N CYS A 347 0.68 15.66 14.86
CA CYS A 347 -0.32 14.61 14.98
C CYS A 347 0.27 13.21 14.75
N LYS A 348 1.39 13.11 14.03
CA LYS A 348 2.08 11.84 13.75
C LYS A 348 2.73 11.20 14.98
N ASP A 349 3.03 12.03 15.99
CA ASP A 349 3.69 11.58 17.22
C ASP A 349 2.72 10.89 18.19
N TRP A 350 1.43 10.87 17.83
CA TRP A 350 0.40 10.18 18.59
C TRP A 350 0.53 8.66 18.40
N VAL A 351 0.25 7.91 19.48
CA VAL A 351 0.36 6.44 19.52
C VAL A 351 -0.93 5.84 20.06
N LEU A 352 -1.28 4.60 19.71
CA LEU A 352 -2.48 3.93 20.26
C LEU A 352 -2.30 3.64 21.76
N GLY A 353 -1.07 3.32 22.15
CA GLY A 353 -0.67 3.04 23.52
C GLY A 353 -0.83 1.57 23.92
N LYS A 354 -1.02 1.31 25.22
CA LYS A 354 -1.01 -0.04 25.83
C LYS A 354 -2.37 -0.38 26.42
N SER A 355 -2.63 -1.68 26.64
CA SER A 355 -3.80 -2.16 27.39
C SER A 355 -3.64 -1.97 28.92
N VAL A 356 -4.72 -2.10 29.71
CA VAL A 356 -4.69 -1.93 31.18
C VAL A 356 -4.04 -3.18 31.75
N GLY A 357 -2.86 -3.04 32.35
CA GLY A 357 -2.09 -4.17 32.87
C GLY A 357 -0.79 -4.50 32.12
N GLU A 358 -0.44 -3.69 31.11
CA GLU A 358 0.83 -3.71 30.36
C GLU A 358 1.15 -5.00 29.60
N GLU A 359 0.39 -5.26 28.54
CA GLU A 359 0.86 -6.10 27.43
C GLU A 359 1.30 -5.23 26.25
N GLU A 360 2.50 -5.51 25.76
CA GLU A 360 3.02 -4.95 24.53
C GLU A 360 2.38 -5.66 23.33
N ILE A 361 1.55 -4.94 22.57
CA ILE A 361 0.88 -5.51 21.38
C ILE A 361 1.70 -5.23 20.12
N ARG A 362 2.09 -6.31 19.43
CA ARG A 362 2.71 -6.30 18.12
C ARG A 362 1.66 -6.42 17.03
N ALA A 363 1.90 -5.75 15.92
CA ALA A 363 1.05 -5.85 14.74
C ALA A 363 1.85 -5.74 13.45
N HIS A 364 1.44 -6.50 12.44
CA HIS A 364 1.88 -6.28 11.06
C HIS A 364 0.92 -5.35 10.38
N TYR A 365 1.44 -4.21 9.93
CA TYR A 365 0.72 -3.15 9.26
C TYR A 365 1.08 -3.13 7.78
N ALA A 366 0.08 -3.04 6.91
CA ALA A 366 0.28 -2.77 5.50
C ALA A 366 -0.74 -1.72 5.03
N ALA A 367 -0.30 -0.82 4.16
CA ALA A 367 -1.17 0.15 3.53
C ALA A 367 -0.87 0.25 2.03
N GLY A 368 -1.86 0.74 1.30
CA GLY A 368 -1.76 1.00 -0.11
C GLY A 368 -2.56 2.24 -0.47
N SER A 369 -1.95 3.12 -1.26
CA SER A 369 -2.60 4.29 -1.82
C SER A 369 -2.36 4.32 -3.33
N ALA A 370 -3.40 4.65 -4.07
CA ALA A 370 -3.36 5.01 -5.48
C ALA A 370 -4.35 6.15 -5.69
N THR A 371 -4.23 6.93 -6.76
CA THR A 371 -5.18 8.02 -6.92
C THR A 371 -6.59 7.49 -7.11
N GLY A 372 -7.49 7.88 -6.22
CA GLY A 372 -8.85 7.35 -6.17
C GLY A 372 -9.07 6.23 -5.18
N TRP A 373 -8.05 5.74 -4.48
CA TRP A 373 -8.18 4.63 -3.52
C TRP A 373 -7.18 4.71 -2.38
N ALA A 374 -7.59 4.23 -1.21
CA ALA A 374 -6.70 3.99 -0.09
C ALA A 374 -7.09 2.68 0.61
N SER A 375 -6.14 2.08 1.30
CA SER A 375 -6.32 0.80 1.95
C SER A 375 -5.37 0.66 3.12
N THR A 376 -5.86 0.02 4.18
CA THR A 376 -5.08 -0.29 5.37
C THR A 376 -5.48 -1.67 5.88
N ALA A 377 -4.49 -2.48 6.25
CA ALA A 377 -4.71 -3.74 6.93
C ALA A 377 -3.76 -3.90 8.12
N TYR A 378 -4.29 -4.44 9.21
CA TYR A 378 -3.51 -4.88 10.36
C TYR A 378 -3.74 -6.36 10.62
N LEU A 379 -2.68 -7.05 11.00
CA LEU A 379 -2.68 -8.41 11.50
C LEU A 379 -2.04 -8.40 12.89
N VAL A 380 -2.78 -8.86 13.89
CA VAL A 380 -2.37 -8.90 15.30
C VAL A 380 -2.43 -10.36 15.74
N LEU A 381 -1.29 -11.05 15.62
CA LEU A 381 -1.21 -12.50 15.79
C LEU A 381 -1.56 -12.91 17.22
N GLU A 382 -1.00 -12.24 18.23
CA GLU A 382 -1.17 -12.58 19.63
C GLU A 382 -2.64 -12.59 20.08
N GLN A 383 -3.48 -11.78 19.45
CA GLN A 383 -4.92 -11.73 19.69
C GLN A 383 -5.75 -12.45 18.61
N SER A 384 -5.10 -13.15 17.66
CA SER A 384 -5.71 -13.79 16.49
C SER A 384 -6.70 -12.88 15.77
N PHE A 385 -6.29 -11.62 15.62
CA PHE A 385 -7.13 -10.52 15.20
C PHE A 385 -6.64 -9.94 13.88
N SER A 386 -7.54 -9.60 12.98
CA SER A 386 -7.19 -8.85 11.78
C SER A 386 -8.26 -7.82 11.42
N ILE A 387 -7.84 -6.76 10.76
CA ILE A 387 -8.71 -5.70 10.26
C ILE A 387 -8.23 -5.26 8.89
N VAL A 388 -9.18 -5.08 7.97
CA VAL A 388 -8.99 -4.57 6.62
C VAL A 388 -9.98 -3.44 6.41
N VAL A 389 -9.49 -2.27 6.03
CA VAL A 389 -10.31 -1.13 5.66
C VAL A 389 -9.92 -0.65 4.27
N LEU A 390 -10.88 -0.64 3.35
CA LEU A 390 -10.69 -0.26 1.95
C LEU A 390 -11.57 0.95 1.61
N THR A 391 -11.09 1.83 0.74
CA THR A 391 -11.87 2.95 0.23
C THR A 391 -11.59 3.25 -1.24
N ASN A 392 -12.59 3.81 -1.92
CA ASN A 392 -12.52 4.37 -3.26
C ASN A 392 -12.29 5.89 -3.24
N SER A 393 -11.59 6.41 -2.23
CA SER A 393 -11.20 7.82 -2.20
C SER A 393 -9.76 8.01 -1.76
N SER A 394 -9.07 8.93 -2.42
CA SER A 394 -7.79 9.48 -1.96
C SER A 394 -7.95 10.97 -1.70
N GLY A 395 -7.39 11.48 -0.60
CA GLY A 395 -7.63 12.87 -0.20
C GLY A 395 -6.76 13.35 0.96
N PRO A 396 -7.09 14.52 1.53
CA PRO A 396 -6.37 15.09 2.67
C PRO A 396 -6.34 14.19 3.91
N LEU A 397 -7.34 13.35 4.14
CA LEU A 397 -7.35 12.40 5.24
C LEU A 397 -7.43 10.97 4.70
N ASP A 398 -6.43 10.15 5.04
CA ASP A 398 -6.52 8.71 4.87
C ASP A 398 -7.46 8.15 5.94
N SER A 399 -8.72 7.99 5.57
CA SER A 399 -9.76 7.46 6.44
C SER A 399 -9.54 6.00 6.81
N THR A 400 -8.86 5.22 5.95
CA THR A 400 -8.62 3.79 6.21
C THR A 400 -7.71 3.61 7.41
N ASP A 401 -6.66 4.42 7.50
CA ASP A 401 -5.75 4.42 8.64
C ASP A 401 -6.44 4.92 9.92
N ARG A 402 -7.16 6.05 9.88
CA ARG A 402 -7.83 6.60 11.08
C ARG A 402 -8.91 5.69 11.65
N ILE A 403 -9.74 5.12 10.77
CA ILE A 403 -10.79 4.18 11.19
C ILE A 403 -10.17 2.91 11.74
N THR A 404 -9.12 2.38 11.10
CA THR A 404 -8.42 1.19 11.60
C THR A 404 -7.83 1.43 12.98
N GLN A 405 -7.17 2.57 13.19
CA GLN A 405 -6.60 2.92 14.50
C GLN A 405 -7.68 3.12 15.58
N LEU A 406 -8.82 3.72 15.26
CA LEU A 406 -9.96 3.78 16.18
C LEU A 406 -10.47 2.36 16.54
N CYS A 407 -10.61 1.48 15.55
CA CYS A 407 -11.03 0.10 15.80
C CYS A 407 -10.04 -0.65 16.69
N LEU A 408 -8.73 -0.53 16.43
CA LEU A 408 -7.68 -1.11 17.28
C LEU A 408 -7.78 -0.57 18.71
N ALA A 409 -7.94 0.75 18.89
CA ALA A 409 -8.05 1.36 20.20
C ALA A 409 -9.28 0.89 21.00
N GLU A 410 -10.43 0.72 20.34
CA GLU A 410 -11.66 0.30 21.00
C GLU A 410 -11.72 -1.22 21.26
N LEU A 411 -11.24 -2.04 20.32
CA LEU A 411 -11.36 -3.50 20.39
C LEU A 411 -10.25 -4.15 21.21
N LEU A 412 -9.02 -3.61 21.15
CA LEU A 412 -7.91 -4.08 21.98
C LEU A 412 -7.79 -3.30 23.29
N GLU A 413 -8.73 -2.38 23.51
CA GLU A 413 -8.72 -1.44 24.61
C GLU A 413 -7.33 -0.80 24.77
N LEU A 414 -6.94 0.08 23.84
CA LEU A 414 -5.63 0.72 23.87
C LEU A 414 -5.75 2.17 24.28
N TRP A 415 -4.77 2.60 25.05
CA TRP A 415 -4.67 4.00 25.41
C TRP A 415 -3.21 4.42 25.61
N PRO A 416 -2.85 5.64 25.21
CA PRO A 416 -1.56 6.22 25.54
C PRO A 416 -1.34 6.21 27.06
N ALA A 417 -0.14 5.87 27.52
CA ALA A 417 0.27 6.12 28.90
C ALA A 417 0.12 7.62 29.21
N ARG A 418 -0.10 7.99 30.48
CA ARG A 418 -0.23 9.40 30.91
C ARG A 418 1.02 10.20 30.52
N TYR A 419 0.92 10.83 29.36
CA TYR A 419 1.60 12.02 28.89
C TYR A 419 3.00 12.31 29.44
N ASP A 420 4.01 12.04 28.60
CA ASP A 420 5.25 12.80 28.63
C ASP A 420 4.96 14.24 28.15
N LYS A 421 5.30 15.23 28.97
CA LYS A 421 4.79 16.61 28.94
C LYS A 421 5.16 17.34 27.63
N GLY A 422 4.36 17.23 26.56
CA GLY A 422 4.59 18.06 25.35
C GLY A 422 3.82 17.74 24.06
N LYS A 423 3.20 16.57 23.92
CA LYS A 423 2.42 16.15 22.73
C LYS A 423 0.91 16.49 22.86
N LEU A 424 0.11 16.37 21.80
CA LEU A 424 -1.35 16.71 21.75
C LEU A 424 -2.23 16.05 22.83
N ALA A 425 -2.54 16.79 23.90
CA ALA A 425 -3.19 16.27 25.10
C ALA A 425 -4.58 15.62 24.86
N LEU A 426 -4.71 14.36 25.30
CA LEU A 426 -6.00 13.68 25.54
C LEU A 426 -6.92 14.49 26.48
N ASP A 427 -6.33 15.35 27.32
CA ASP A 427 -7.00 16.06 28.41
C ASP A 427 -7.78 17.32 27.96
N CYS A 428 -7.65 17.76 26.71
CA CYS A 428 -8.19 19.05 26.28
C CYS A 428 -9.59 19.00 25.64
N LEU A 429 -10.15 17.81 25.40
CA LEU A 429 -11.39 17.69 24.60
C LEU A 429 -12.64 17.35 25.42
N SER A 430 -12.49 16.82 26.64
CA SER A 430 -13.64 16.39 27.45
C SER A 430 -13.35 16.47 28.95
N PRO A 431 -14.36 16.75 29.80
CA PRO A 431 -14.20 16.78 31.25
C PRO A 431 -13.60 15.48 31.80
N LYS A 432 -12.84 15.55 32.89
CA LYS A 432 -12.26 14.36 33.56
C LYS A 432 -13.30 13.32 33.99
N SER A 433 -14.54 13.74 34.20
CA SER A 433 -15.71 12.90 34.52
C SER A 433 -16.24 12.07 33.34
N THR A 434 -15.83 12.38 32.11
CA THR A 434 -16.25 11.65 30.91
C THR A 434 -15.63 10.24 30.91
N PRO A 435 -16.40 9.17 30.62
CA PRO A 435 -15.88 7.82 30.50
C PRO A 435 -14.67 7.75 29.57
N ARG A 436 -13.65 6.98 29.94
CA ARG A 436 -12.37 6.91 29.21
C ARG A 436 -12.54 6.61 27.72
N ARG A 437 -13.41 5.66 27.37
CA ARG A 437 -13.70 5.26 25.98
C ARG A 437 -14.29 6.42 25.18
N GLU A 438 -15.27 7.14 25.72
CA GLU A 438 -15.84 8.33 25.06
C GLU A 438 -14.77 9.39 24.79
N ARG A 439 -13.79 9.55 25.69
CA ARG A 439 -12.64 10.45 25.45
C ARG A 439 -11.72 9.96 24.35
N THR A 440 -11.43 8.65 24.30
CA THR A 440 -10.65 8.03 23.22
C THR A 440 -11.33 8.27 21.87
N GLN A 441 -12.61 7.94 21.77
CA GLN A 441 -13.40 8.15 20.57
C GLN A 441 -13.41 9.62 20.11
N ALA A 442 -13.72 10.55 21.02
CA ALA A 442 -13.70 11.99 20.71
C ALA A 442 -12.31 12.46 20.26
N HIS A 443 -11.25 11.92 20.86
CA HIS A 443 -9.88 12.23 20.50
C HIS A 443 -9.54 11.77 19.08
N HIS A 444 -9.89 10.54 18.68
CA HIS A 444 -9.66 10.05 17.31
C HIS A 444 -10.39 10.91 16.27
N VAL A 445 -11.61 11.34 16.57
CA VAL A 445 -12.37 12.25 15.70
C VAL A 445 -11.67 13.61 15.58
N GLU A 446 -11.18 14.18 16.68
CA GLU A 446 -10.48 15.47 16.64
C GLU A 446 -9.12 15.38 15.94
N LEU A 447 -8.35 14.32 16.22
CA LEU A 447 -7.09 14.04 15.53
C LEU A 447 -7.31 13.98 14.01
N SER A 448 -8.42 13.38 13.58
CA SER A 448 -8.82 13.32 12.17
C SER A 448 -9.13 14.72 11.60
N ARG A 449 -9.77 15.62 12.37
CA ARG A 449 -9.99 17.01 11.94
C ARG A 449 -8.69 17.79 11.78
N LEU A 450 -7.76 17.62 12.73
CA LEU A 450 -6.46 18.29 12.71
C LEU A 450 -5.62 17.82 11.52
N LEU A 451 -5.49 16.50 11.33
CA LEU A 451 -4.80 15.90 10.19
C LEU A 451 -5.41 16.34 8.86
N TYR A 452 -6.74 16.28 8.74
CA TYR A 452 -7.44 16.76 7.54
C TYR A 452 -7.08 18.22 7.27
N LYS A 453 -7.12 19.10 8.27
CA LYS A 453 -6.82 20.52 8.11
C LYS A 453 -5.38 20.77 7.65
N GLU A 454 -4.41 20.11 8.28
CA GLU A 454 -2.99 20.25 7.93
C GLU A 454 -2.72 19.74 6.50
N ASN A 455 -3.20 18.54 6.18
CA ASN A 455 -3.02 17.95 4.87
C ASN A 455 -3.82 18.69 3.78
N ALA A 456 -5.01 19.21 4.09
CA ALA A 456 -5.80 19.99 3.16
C ALA A 456 -5.09 21.30 2.78
N ALA A 457 -4.40 21.94 3.73
CA ALA A 457 -3.57 23.10 3.45
C ALA A 457 -2.41 22.74 2.52
N LYS A 458 -1.74 21.60 2.74
CA LYS A 458 -0.68 21.12 1.84
C LYS A 458 -1.21 20.75 0.45
N PHE A 459 -2.37 20.10 0.38
CA PHE A 459 -3.05 19.80 -0.88
C PHE A 459 -3.39 21.08 -1.63
N LYS A 460 -3.93 22.09 -0.94
CA LYS A 460 -4.25 23.37 -1.55
C LYS A 460 -3.00 24.09 -2.06
N GLN A 461 -1.91 24.07 -1.30
CA GLN A 461 -0.61 24.60 -1.75
C GLN A 461 -0.15 23.89 -3.04
N LEU A 462 -0.19 22.56 -3.06
CA LEU A 462 0.21 21.78 -4.25
C LEU A 462 -0.73 22.04 -5.43
N GLU A 463 -2.03 22.19 -5.19
CA GLU A 463 -3.03 22.58 -6.20
C GLU A 463 -2.77 23.99 -6.75
N GLU A 464 -2.34 24.93 -5.92
CA GLU A 464 -1.96 26.29 -6.34
C GLU A 464 -0.62 26.28 -7.13
N GLU A 465 0.32 25.42 -6.76
CA GLU A 465 1.59 25.22 -7.48
C GLU A 465 1.38 24.53 -8.85
N ASP A 466 0.45 23.58 -8.91
CA ASP A 466 0.07 22.87 -10.14
C ASP A 466 -0.96 23.65 -10.98
N SER A 467 -1.59 24.69 -10.41
CA SER A 467 -2.47 25.57 -11.16
C SER A 467 -1.67 26.19 -12.31
N PRO A 468 -2.18 26.15 -13.55
CA PRO A 468 -1.44 26.60 -14.72
C PRO A 468 -1.09 28.08 -14.52
N GLN A 469 0.17 28.35 -14.17
CA GLN A 469 0.70 29.68 -14.36
C GLN A 469 0.74 29.89 -15.86
N SER A 470 -0.10 30.80 -16.36
CA SER A 470 -0.01 31.30 -17.74
C SER A 470 1.37 31.93 -17.92
N THR A 471 2.34 31.08 -18.26
CA THR A 471 3.65 31.53 -18.71
C THR A 471 3.44 31.90 -20.17
N THR A 472 3.22 33.19 -20.41
CA THR A 472 3.33 33.72 -21.77
C THR A 472 4.69 33.29 -22.32
N ASN A 473 4.66 32.60 -23.45
CA ASN A 473 5.75 31.83 -24.07
C ASN A 473 6.93 32.69 -24.59
N THR A 474 7.20 33.85 -23.99
CA THR A 474 8.08 34.88 -24.55
C THR A 474 9.56 34.69 -24.20
N GLY A 475 9.93 33.67 -23.41
CA GLY A 475 11.31 33.47 -22.94
C GLY A 475 12.07 32.27 -23.53
N CYS A 476 11.41 31.31 -24.17
CA CYS A 476 12.05 30.06 -24.61
C CYS A 476 11.55 29.64 -26.00
N PRO A 477 12.16 30.14 -27.10
CA PRO A 477 11.61 30.01 -28.45
C PRO A 477 11.62 28.59 -29.04
N ASN A 478 12.16 27.59 -28.34
CA ASN A 478 12.40 26.23 -28.88
C ASN A 478 11.97 25.09 -27.92
N VAL A 479 10.89 25.27 -27.14
CA VAL A 479 10.43 24.21 -26.21
C VAL A 479 9.68 23.09 -26.94
N CYS A 480 9.07 23.38 -28.11
CA CYS A 480 8.40 22.35 -28.91
C CYS A 480 9.42 21.40 -29.54
N GLY A 481 9.20 20.09 -29.39
CA GLY A 481 10.10 19.06 -29.88
C GLY A 481 9.89 17.72 -29.17
N ALA A 482 10.65 16.73 -29.61
CA ALA A 482 10.75 15.43 -28.93
C ALA A 482 12.12 15.33 -28.25
N PHE A 483 12.12 15.14 -26.94
CA PHE A 483 13.32 15.04 -26.11
C PHE A 483 13.44 13.62 -25.59
N GLU A 484 14.43 12.87 -26.04
CA GLU A 484 14.63 11.48 -25.63
C GLU A 484 15.69 11.37 -24.53
N CYS A 485 15.33 10.73 -23.42
CA CYS A 485 16.29 10.31 -22.40
C CYS A 485 17.04 9.07 -22.90
N ARG A 486 18.31 9.24 -23.29
CA ARG A 486 19.15 8.14 -23.80
C ARG A 486 19.26 6.95 -22.84
N ASN A 487 19.13 7.18 -21.53
CA ASN A 487 19.25 6.13 -20.51
C ASN A 487 17.98 5.30 -20.38
N THR A 488 16.80 5.93 -20.40
CA THR A 488 15.51 5.24 -20.21
C THR A 488 14.79 4.94 -21.51
N ARG A 489 15.26 5.50 -22.64
CA ARG A 489 14.56 5.54 -23.95
C ARG A 489 13.15 6.15 -23.87
N GLN A 490 12.83 6.83 -22.77
CA GLN A 490 11.60 7.60 -22.65
C GLN A 490 11.76 8.88 -23.45
N SER A 491 10.68 9.34 -24.07
CA SER A 491 10.66 10.62 -24.76
C SER A 491 9.58 11.54 -24.21
N LEU A 492 9.92 12.82 -24.11
CA LEU A 492 9.01 13.91 -23.80
C LEU A 492 8.69 14.61 -25.12
N GLN A 493 7.43 14.54 -25.53
CA GLN A 493 6.93 15.30 -26.66
C GLN A 493 6.24 16.55 -26.16
N ILE A 494 6.64 17.69 -26.72
CA ILE A 494 6.04 18.99 -26.45
C ILE A 494 5.61 19.61 -27.77
N TRP A 495 4.34 19.98 -27.89
CA TRP A 495 3.81 20.65 -29.08
C TRP A 495 2.76 21.68 -28.70
N LEU A 496 2.41 22.55 -29.66
CA LEU A 496 1.39 23.58 -29.48
C LEU A 496 0.15 23.24 -30.32
N VAL A 497 -1.04 23.35 -29.72
CA VAL A 497 -2.33 23.36 -30.42
C VAL A 497 -3.11 24.55 -29.87
N ASP A 498 -3.60 25.43 -30.75
CA ASP A 498 -4.38 26.62 -30.38
C ASP A 498 -3.75 27.46 -29.25
N SER A 499 -2.43 27.65 -29.33
CA SER A 499 -1.62 28.38 -28.33
C SER A 499 -1.56 27.75 -26.93
N MET A 500 -2.08 26.53 -26.75
CA MET A 500 -1.87 25.72 -25.55
C MET A 500 -0.72 24.75 -25.74
N LEU A 501 0.10 24.60 -24.70
CA LEU A 501 1.18 23.63 -24.68
C LEU A 501 0.62 22.25 -24.34
N HIS A 502 0.95 21.27 -25.16
CA HIS A 502 0.64 19.88 -24.95
C HIS A 502 1.93 19.14 -24.63
N VAL A 503 1.87 18.34 -23.57
CA VAL A 503 2.98 17.50 -23.15
C VAL A 503 2.53 16.04 -23.13
N ARG A 504 3.36 15.16 -23.65
CA ARG A 504 3.18 13.72 -23.56
C ARG A 504 4.49 13.08 -23.20
N MET A 505 4.47 12.23 -22.19
CA MET A 505 5.59 11.32 -21.95
C MET A 505 5.29 9.99 -22.63
N ILE A 506 6.29 9.49 -23.34
CA ILE A 506 6.22 8.23 -24.04
C ILE A 506 7.31 7.34 -23.48
N GLY A 507 6.88 6.21 -22.93
CA GLY A 507 7.71 5.10 -22.52
C GLY A 507 8.55 4.53 -23.66
N SER A 508 9.58 3.80 -23.29
CA SER A 508 10.56 3.13 -24.17
C SER A 508 10.00 2.20 -25.25
N LYS A 509 8.76 1.71 -25.10
CA LYS A 509 8.04 0.90 -26.11
C LYS A 509 6.78 1.58 -26.66
N GLY A 510 6.69 2.90 -26.56
CA GLY A 510 5.52 3.65 -27.05
C GLY A 510 4.33 3.67 -26.08
N LYS A 511 4.49 3.20 -24.84
CA LYS A 511 3.47 3.38 -23.80
C LYS A 511 3.33 4.87 -23.48
N GLU A 512 2.17 5.45 -23.74
CA GLU A 512 1.97 6.88 -23.55
C GLU A 512 1.37 7.17 -22.17
N SER A 513 1.75 8.31 -21.58
CA SER A 513 0.97 8.96 -20.54
C SER A 513 -0.39 9.41 -21.10
N GLY A 514 -1.33 9.76 -20.23
CA GLY A 514 -2.44 10.62 -20.63
C GLY A 514 -1.93 11.91 -21.30
N LEU A 515 -2.78 12.53 -22.12
CA LEU A 515 -2.45 13.83 -22.72
C LEU A 515 -2.48 14.89 -21.63
N MET A 516 -1.31 15.35 -21.18
CA MET A 516 -1.20 16.47 -20.25
C MET A 516 -1.43 17.75 -21.04
N ARG A 517 -2.60 18.37 -20.83
CA ARG A 517 -2.93 19.70 -21.36
C ARG A 517 -2.57 20.73 -20.30
N ASP A 518 -2.24 21.96 -20.72
CA ASP A 518 -2.21 23.09 -19.79
C ASP A 518 -3.44 23.06 -18.87
N GLY A 519 -3.22 22.75 -17.60
CA GLY A 519 -4.20 22.93 -16.54
C GLY A 519 -5.04 21.75 -16.08
N LEU A 520 -4.85 20.50 -16.51
CA LEU A 520 -5.47 19.33 -15.86
C LEU A 520 -4.66 18.05 -16.08
N ASP A 521 -4.64 17.20 -15.05
CA ASP A 521 -4.15 15.82 -15.00
C ASP A 521 -2.65 15.59 -14.66
N CYS A 522 -2.23 16.04 -13.48
CA CYS A 522 -1.12 15.42 -12.74
C CYS A 522 -1.70 14.66 -11.54
N VAL A 523 -2.33 13.53 -11.86
CA VAL A 523 -3.01 12.62 -10.93
C VAL A 523 -2.00 11.64 -10.32
N ASP A 524 -0.85 12.13 -9.85
CA ASP A 524 -0.12 11.44 -8.79
C ASP A 524 0.64 12.39 -7.85
N ARG A 525 -0.12 13.01 -6.95
CA ARG A 525 0.38 13.77 -5.80
C ARG A 525 1.20 12.89 -4.83
N PHE A 526 1.12 11.55 -4.96
CA PHE A 526 1.88 10.58 -4.17
C PHE A 526 3.37 10.56 -4.53
N ALA A 527 3.71 10.77 -5.81
CA ALA A 527 5.09 10.67 -6.30
C ALA A 527 5.99 11.81 -5.80
N ARG A 528 5.47 13.06 -5.74
CA ARG A 528 6.21 14.20 -5.17
C ARG A 528 6.38 14.05 -3.66
N VAL A 529 5.29 13.75 -2.96
CA VAL A 529 5.27 13.63 -1.48
C VAL A 529 6.12 12.45 -0.99
N SER A 530 6.04 11.27 -1.62
CA SER A 530 6.85 10.10 -1.23
C SER A 530 8.35 10.25 -1.52
N SER A 531 8.73 11.12 -2.48
CA SER A 531 10.14 11.36 -2.79
C SER A 531 10.87 12.21 -1.74
N GLU A 532 10.13 13.00 -0.96
CA GLU A 532 10.68 13.83 0.12
C GLU A 532 10.66 13.13 1.49
N SER A 533 9.83 12.09 1.68
CA SER A 533 9.47 11.59 3.02
C SER A 533 9.92 10.17 3.39
N THR A 534 10.56 9.39 2.49
CA THR A 534 10.93 7.97 2.79
C THR A 534 12.38 7.76 3.24
N GLY A 535 13.07 8.81 3.66
CA GLY A 535 14.32 8.69 4.41
C GLY A 535 14.01 8.37 5.87
N PHE A 536 14.21 7.11 6.28
CA PHE A 536 14.66 6.87 7.65
C PHE A 536 16.09 7.43 7.72
N ASP A 537 16.23 8.65 8.24
CA ASP A 537 17.53 9.14 8.72
C ASP A 537 17.87 8.51 10.08
#